data_AF-Q0V043-F1
#
_entry.id   AF-Q0V043-F1
#
_cell.length_a   1.000
_cell.length_b   1.000
_cell.length_c   1.000
_cell.angle_alpha   90.00
_cell.angle_beta   90.00
_cell.angle_gamma   90.00
#
_symmetry.space_group_name_H-M   'P 1'
#
loop_
_entity.id
_entity.type
_entity.pdbx_description
1 polymer ?
#
loop_
_entity_poly.entity_id
_entity_poly.type
_entity_poly.pdbx_seq_one_letter_code
_entity_poly.pdbx_strand_id
1 'polypeptide(L)'
;MEGNLKVFAMTNIAKDDFLRLKAVLPSWNLFDEEFTSCEVGMIKPELGYYQYVLREANLDDPSSVIFVDDKIANVVAARSFGIHGIVYDSAEMLMRRLRNQLFDPIARACEFMRANARNHVTQVEDGPMFRDVFSQFLIHTVLQDASIISLSPGEASTTQIEQDLQQAKQRAKQWNYFAGPPVGTTAKFPADVDDTAMALLAFSPPASSANAVLDTFLANRHSRDGLVQTYFDKSRPRVCAVVLVNVCRVFYHYNRGEDIQHELQYVRHILSNRACLEGTAMYLGTEPFLYFLSCLVQDNLNMPEVQSLREPLASALRERVGRGGDSFRIASRALACQAMGVWVDPDISDLKELQLCDGGWEIGWVCRYGRTQKRIGSRAPWSTAVCYSKYWEHEA
;
A
#
# COMPACT_ATOMS: atom_id res chain seq x y z
N MET A 1 12.87 -24.86 -1.76
CA MET A 1 13.26 -25.30 -0.41
C MET A 1 12.93 -26.77 -0.29
N GLU A 2 13.93 -27.64 -0.34
CA GLU A 2 13.84 -28.94 0.34
C GLU A 2 13.77 -28.59 1.84
N GLY A 3 12.60 -28.78 2.48
CA GLY A 3 12.20 -28.03 3.67
C GLY A 3 12.84 -28.51 4.98
N ASN A 4 13.49 -27.60 5.72
CA ASN A 4 14.03 -27.78 7.08
C ASN A 4 12.98 -27.61 8.20
N LEU A 5 11.68 -27.54 7.88
CA LEU A 5 10.63 -27.38 8.88
C LEU A 5 10.13 -28.75 9.35
N LYS A 6 10.22 -29.00 10.65
CA LYS A 6 9.58 -30.15 11.29
C LYS A 6 8.16 -29.79 11.71
N VAL A 7 7.22 -30.70 11.48
CA VAL A 7 5.80 -30.53 11.80
C VAL A 7 5.42 -31.56 12.84
N PHE A 8 4.97 -31.08 14.00
CA PHE A 8 4.61 -31.92 15.14
C PHE A 8 3.10 -31.89 15.38
N ALA A 9 2.50 -33.04 15.70
CA ALA A 9 1.13 -33.09 16.21
C ALA A 9 1.15 -33.01 17.73
N MET A 10 0.51 -32.01 18.33
CA MET A 10 0.34 -31.92 19.79
C MET A 10 -1.15 -31.88 20.12
N THR A 11 -1.71 -32.98 20.64
CA THR A 11 -3.17 -33.14 20.77
C THR A 11 -3.61 -33.67 22.14
N ASN A 12 -4.73 -33.11 22.64
CA ASN A 12 -5.44 -33.64 23.79
C ASN A 12 -6.47 -34.66 23.27
N ILE A 13 -6.17 -35.95 23.39
CA ILE A 13 -6.99 -37.03 22.83
C ILE A 13 -6.88 -38.31 23.64
N ALA A 14 -7.95 -39.12 23.62
CA ALA A 14 -7.94 -40.48 24.15
C ALA A 14 -7.32 -41.47 23.16
N LYS A 15 -6.75 -42.56 23.67
CA LYS A 15 -6.01 -43.54 22.86
C LYS A 15 -6.84 -44.13 21.71
N ASP A 16 -8.08 -44.53 21.97
CA ASP A 16 -8.92 -45.18 20.97
C ASP A 16 -9.36 -44.19 19.86
N ASP A 17 -9.65 -42.94 20.23
CA ASP A 17 -9.97 -41.88 19.29
C ASP A 17 -8.76 -41.54 18.39
N PHE A 18 -7.56 -41.52 18.96
CA PHE A 18 -6.33 -41.29 18.22
C PHE A 18 -6.07 -42.36 17.16
N LEU A 19 -6.18 -43.64 17.54
CA LEU A 19 -6.04 -44.77 16.62
C LEU A 19 -7.06 -44.69 15.48
N ARG A 20 -8.29 -44.30 15.79
CA ARG A 20 -9.34 -44.11 14.78
C ARG A 20 -9.02 -42.94 13.83
N LEU A 21 -8.56 -41.81 14.34
CA LEU A 21 -8.17 -40.67 13.50
C LEU A 21 -7.04 -41.05 12.54
N LYS A 22 -6.03 -41.75 13.03
CA LYS A 22 -4.88 -42.22 12.24
C LYS A 22 -5.29 -43.19 11.11
N ALA A 23 -6.34 -43.99 11.35
CA ALA A 23 -6.87 -44.90 10.34
C ALA A 23 -7.75 -44.21 9.28
N VAL A 24 -8.39 -43.09 9.63
CA VAL A 24 -9.38 -42.42 8.76
C VAL A 24 -8.78 -41.24 7.98
N LEU A 25 -7.80 -40.54 8.54
CA LEU A 25 -7.24 -39.34 7.93
C LEU A 25 -6.09 -39.68 6.97
N PRO A 26 -6.22 -39.37 5.67
CA PRO A 26 -5.26 -39.79 4.64
C PRO A 26 -3.91 -39.05 4.73
N SER A 27 -3.83 -37.96 5.49
CA SER A 27 -2.68 -37.06 5.53
C SER A 27 -1.93 -37.10 6.87
N TRP A 28 -2.04 -38.20 7.62
CA TRP A 28 -1.37 -38.31 8.92
C TRP A 28 0.16 -38.30 8.81
N ASN A 29 0.70 -38.71 7.65
CA ASN A 29 2.13 -38.66 7.33
C ASN A 29 2.69 -37.23 7.15
N LEU A 30 1.89 -36.20 7.37
CA LEU A 30 2.35 -34.81 7.39
C LEU A 30 3.14 -34.48 8.67
N PHE A 31 2.97 -35.26 9.74
CA PHE A 31 3.65 -35.03 11.01
C PHE A 31 4.92 -35.88 11.10
N ASP A 32 6.02 -35.25 11.48
CA ASP A 32 7.30 -35.93 11.75
C ASP A 32 7.23 -36.71 13.07
N GLU A 33 6.62 -36.12 14.10
CA GLU A 33 6.38 -36.77 15.39
C GLU A 33 5.03 -36.34 15.99
N GLU A 34 4.53 -37.18 16.90
CA GLU A 34 3.20 -37.06 17.51
C GLU A 34 3.35 -37.04 19.04
N PHE A 35 2.78 -36.02 19.67
CA PHE A 35 2.66 -35.86 21.12
C PHE A 35 1.17 -35.92 21.47
N THR A 36 0.76 -37.04 22.06
CA THR A 36 -0.62 -37.26 22.50
C THR A 36 -0.73 -37.19 24.01
N SER A 37 -1.80 -36.58 24.51
CA SER A 37 -2.02 -36.51 25.96
C SER A 37 -2.20 -37.89 26.61
N CYS A 38 -2.70 -38.88 25.87
CA CYS A 38 -2.90 -40.23 26.40
C CYS A 38 -1.59 -41.00 26.60
N GLU A 39 -0.55 -40.71 25.81
CA GLU A 39 0.75 -41.36 25.96
C GLU A 39 1.63 -40.65 26.99
N VAL A 40 1.59 -39.31 26.97
CA VAL A 40 2.45 -38.46 27.80
C VAL A 40 1.86 -38.24 29.21
N GLY A 41 0.53 -38.37 29.37
CA GLY A 41 -0.16 -38.14 30.65
C GLY A 41 -0.29 -36.66 31.06
N MET A 42 0.02 -35.73 30.15
CA MET A 42 -0.12 -34.28 30.32
C MET A 42 -1.05 -33.71 29.24
N ILE A 43 -1.75 -32.62 29.53
CA ILE A 43 -2.70 -31.99 28.60
C ILE A 43 -2.38 -30.52 28.35
N LYS A 44 -2.75 -29.99 27.17
CA LYS A 44 -2.79 -28.54 26.97
C LYS A 44 -3.95 -27.97 27.81
N PRO A 45 -3.79 -26.85 28.55
CA PRO A 45 -2.68 -25.90 28.52
C PRO A 45 -1.64 -26.07 29.66
N GLU A 46 -1.45 -27.27 30.22
CA GLU A 46 -0.46 -27.49 31.28
C GLU A 46 0.96 -27.16 30.80
N LEU A 47 1.63 -26.26 31.51
CA LEU A 47 2.97 -25.77 31.14
C LEU A 47 4.00 -26.90 31.03
N GLY A 48 3.86 -27.95 31.83
CA GLY A 48 4.72 -29.13 31.78
C GLY A 48 4.66 -29.86 30.44
N TYR A 49 3.51 -29.84 29.75
CA TYR A 49 3.39 -30.50 28.44
C TYR A 49 4.20 -29.77 27.37
N TYR A 50 4.17 -28.43 27.34
CA TYR A 50 4.96 -27.64 26.40
C TYR A 50 6.47 -27.82 26.65
N GLN A 51 6.89 -27.83 27.92
CA GLN A 51 8.29 -28.10 28.29
C GLN A 51 8.75 -29.50 27.87
N TYR A 52 7.88 -30.50 28.02
CA TYR A 52 8.14 -31.85 27.57
C TYR A 52 8.31 -31.90 26.06
N VAL A 53 7.35 -31.34 25.30
CA VAL A 53 7.39 -31.33 23.83
C VAL A 53 8.64 -30.63 23.30
N LEU A 54 9.00 -29.44 23.82
CA LEU A 54 10.21 -28.72 23.39
C LEU A 54 11.47 -29.56 23.62
N ARG A 55 11.56 -30.27 24.76
CA ARG A 55 12.71 -31.10 25.11
C ARG A 55 12.82 -32.33 24.21
N GLU A 56 11.73 -33.09 24.06
CA GLU A 56 11.74 -34.32 23.26
C GLU A 56 11.96 -34.02 21.77
N ALA A 57 11.39 -32.91 21.27
CA ALA A 57 11.59 -32.46 19.89
C ALA A 57 12.97 -31.82 19.65
N ASN A 58 13.82 -31.69 20.68
CA ASN A 58 15.12 -31.01 20.65
C ASN A 58 15.03 -29.56 20.13
N LEU A 59 14.04 -28.81 20.61
CA LEU A 59 13.77 -27.41 20.26
C LEU A 59 14.28 -26.51 21.38
N ASP A 60 15.59 -26.24 21.38
CA ASP A 60 16.26 -25.44 22.41
C ASP A 60 15.88 -23.95 22.40
N ASP A 61 15.46 -23.43 21.24
CA ASP A 61 14.99 -22.06 21.06
C ASP A 61 13.47 -22.03 20.81
N PRO A 62 12.65 -21.71 21.83
CA PRO A 62 11.20 -21.60 21.66
C PRO A 62 10.79 -20.55 20.63
N SER A 63 11.61 -19.51 20.38
CA SER A 63 11.29 -18.46 19.42
C SER A 63 11.35 -18.95 17.97
N SER A 64 12.01 -20.08 17.70
CA SER A 64 11.99 -20.71 16.38
C SER A 64 10.74 -21.58 16.15
N VAL A 65 9.82 -21.66 17.12
CA VAL A 65 8.66 -22.57 17.09
C VAL A 65 7.38 -21.78 16.81
N ILE A 66 6.55 -22.31 15.91
CA ILE A 66 5.18 -21.83 15.68
C ILE A 66 4.20 -22.84 16.26
N PHE A 67 3.33 -22.38 17.15
CA PHE A 67 2.28 -23.21 17.75
C PHE A 67 0.90 -22.76 17.29
N VAL A 68 0.09 -23.68 16.77
CA VAL A 68 -1.22 -23.40 16.20
C VAL A 68 -2.29 -24.19 16.96
N ASP A 69 -3.29 -23.51 17.50
CA ASP A 69 -4.40 -24.14 18.23
C ASP A 69 -5.65 -23.27 18.17
N ASP A 70 -6.83 -23.87 18.20
CA ASP A 70 -8.12 -23.17 18.17
C ASP A 70 -8.49 -22.57 19.53
N LYS A 71 -7.88 -23.02 20.63
CA LYS A 71 -8.14 -22.51 21.98
C LYS A 71 -7.10 -21.48 22.39
N ILE A 72 -7.56 -20.25 22.62
CA ILE A 72 -6.72 -19.15 23.10
C ILE A 72 -5.91 -19.51 24.35
N ALA A 73 -6.47 -20.29 25.29
CA ALA A 73 -5.76 -20.72 26.50
C ALA A 73 -4.49 -21.54 26.19
N ASN A 74 -4.56 -22.42 25.19
CA ASN A 74 -3.41 -23.23 24.74
C ASN A 74 -2.37 -22.33 24.06
N VAL A 75 -2.82 -21.37 23.25
CA VAL A 75 -1.92 -20.42 22.57
C VAL A 75 -1.21 -19.50 23.56
N VAL A 76 -1.91 -19.03 24.60
CA VAL A 76 -1.32 -18.22 25.68
C VAL A 76 -0.26 -19.01 26.45
N ALA A 77 -0.54 -20.27 26.78
CA ALA A 77 0.44 -21.14 27.43
C ALA A 77 1.70 -21.31 26.57
N ALA A 78 1.56 -21.56 25.26
CA ALA A 78 2.69 -21.62 24.34
C ALA A 78 3.50 -20.31 24.32
N ARG A 79 2.83 -19.18 24.15
CA ARG A 79 3.47 -17.84 24.12
C ARG A 79 4.23 -17.51 25.39
N SER A 80 3.84 -18.05 26.55
CA SER A 80 4.56 -17.84 27.82
C SER A 80 6.00 -18.38 27.81
N PHE A 81 6.32 -19.29 26.88
CA PHE A 81 7.67 -19.82 26.67
C PHE A 81 8.47 -19.06 25.61
N GLY A 82 7.90 -18.03 24.97
CA GLY A 82 8.50 -17.34 23.83
C GLY A 82 8.13 -17.94 22.47
N ILE A 83 7.23 -18.95 22.43
CA ILE A 83 6.75 -19.57 21.19
C ILE A 83 5.85 -18.61 20.41
N HIS A 84 5.98 -18.60 19.08
CA HIS A 84 5.05 -17.89 18.20
C HIS A 84 3.70 -18.61 18.15
N GLY A 85 2.81 -18.26 19.07
CA GLY A 85 1.45 -18.81 19.12
C GLY A 85 0.50 -18.14 18.12
N ILE A 86 -0.23 -18.94 17.34
CA ILE A 86 -1.31 -18.53 16.43
C ILE A 86 -2.63 -19.16 16.91
N VAL A 87 -3.64 -18.33 17.11
CA VAL A 87 -5.02 -18.82 17.31
C VAL A 87 -5.58 -19.17 15.95
N TYR A 88 -5.94 -20.44 15.77
CA TYR A 88 -6.55 -20.92 14.54
C TYR A 88 -7.98 -20.39 14.42
N ASP A 89 -8.32 -19.91 13.21
CA ASP A 89 -9.65 -19.41 12.86
C ASP A 89 -10.12 -20.07 11.56
N SER A 90 -9.36 -19.88 10.48
CA SER A 90 -9.59 -20.54 9.20
C SER A 90 -8.27 -20.92 8.51
N ALA A 91 -8.34 -21.86 7.56
CA ALA A 91 -7.19 -22.27 6.78
C ALA A 91 -6.59 -21.10 5.97
N GLU A 92 -7.42 -20.24 5.39
CA GLU A 92 -6.98 -19.05 4.66
C GLU A 92 -6.18 -18.11 5.56
N MET A 93 -6.71 -17.82 6.76
CA MET A 93 -6.05 -16.94 7.72
C MET A 93 -4.75 -17.54 8.28
N LEU A 94 -4.73 -18.84 8.55
CA LEU A 94 -3.53 -19.55 8.98
C LEU A 94 -2.44 -19.46 7.90
N MET A 95 -2.78 -19.78 6.65
CA MET A 95 -1.82 -19.71 5.54
C MET A 95 -1.25 -18.30 5.35
N ARG A 96 -2.08 -17.27 5.51
CA ARG A 96 -1.63 -15.88 5.46
C ARG A 96 -0.63 -15.57 6.58
N ARG A 97 -0.97 -15.90 7.83
CA ARG A 97 -0.10 -15.66 9.00
C ARG A 97 1.21 -16.42 8.90
N LEU A 98 1.17 -17.70 8.54
CA LEU A 98 2.37 -18.51 8.33
C LEU A 98 3.26 -17.90 7.23
N ARG A 99 2.67 -17.44 6.12
CA ARG A 99 3.46 -16.82 5.06
C ARG A 99 4.12 -15.52 5.51
N ASN A 100 3.41 -14.69 6.27
CA ASN A 100 3.92 -13.41 6.76
C ASN A 100 4.99 -13.59 7.84
N GLN A 101 5.03 -14.75 8.52
CA GLN A 101 6.10 -15.09 9.47
C GLN A 101 7.31 -15.76 8.81
N LEU A 102 7.09 -16.64 7.84
CA LEU A 102 8.13 -17.52 7.30
C LEU A 102 8.82 -16.99 6.04
N PHE A 103 8.19 -16.07 5.31
CA PHE A 103 8.74 -15.53 4.06
C PHE A 103 8.96 -14.04 4.16
N ASP A 104 10.01 -13.58 3.49
CA ASP A 104 10.29 -12.16 3.33
C ASP A 104 9.10 -11.46 2.64
N PRO A 105 8.43 -10.51 3.32
CA PRO A 105 7.31 -9.77 2.74
C PRO A 105 7.73 -8.93 1.53
N ILE A 106 8.99 -8.46 1.46
CA ILE A 106 9.49 -7.67 0.33
C ILE A 106 9.59 -8.52 -0.93
N ALA A 107 10.27 -9.67 -0.83
CA ALA A 107 10.38 -10.62 -1.94
C ALA A 107 9.00 -11.01 -2.48
N ARG A 108 8.04 -11.28 -1.59
CA ARG A 108 6.66 -11.64 -1.97
C ARG A 108 5.93 -10.53 -2.70
N ALA A 109 6.08 -9.28 -2.26
CA ALA A 109 5.47 -8.15 -2.95
C ALA A 109 6.09 -7.92 -4.34
N CYS A 110 7.42 -8.02 -4.43
CA CYS A 110 8.14 -7.94 -5.69
C CYS A 110 7.68 -9.02 -6.68
N GLU A 111 7.50 -10.25 -6.21
CA GLU A 111 6.94 -11.34 -7.01
C GLU A 111 5.52 -11.02 -7.48
N PHE A 112 4.66 -10.51 -6.59
CA PHE A 112 3.31 -10.08 -6.95
C PHE A 112 3.32 -9.03 -8.07
N MET A 113 4.19 -8.01 -8.04
CA MET A 113 4.22 -7.02 -9.11
C MET A 113 4.71 -7.57 -10.42
N ARG A 114 5.74 -8.43 -10.41
CA ARG A 114 6.22 -9.07 -11.64
C ARG A 114 5.15 -9.97 -12.24
N ALA A 115 4.46 -10.75 -11.41
CA ALA A 115 3.36 -11.61 -11.84
C ALA A 115 2.18 -10.83 -12.43
N ASN A 116 1.98 -9.58 -11.99
CA ASN A 116 0.91 -8.69 -12.45
C ASN A 116 1.40 -7.57 -13.37
N ALA A 117 2.62 -7.67 -13.90
CA ALA A 117 3.22 -6.63 -14.72
C ALA A 117 2.32 -6.27 -15.90
N ARG A 118 2.13 -4.97 -16.13
CA ARG A 118 1.25 -4.38 -17.15
C ARG A 118 -0.23 -4.76 -17.01
N ASN A 119 -0.64 -5.41 -15.92
CA ASN A 119 -2.02 -5.84 -15.66
C ASN A 119 -2.58 -5.30 -14.34
N HIS A 120 -2.03 -4.18 -13.86
CA HIS A 120 -2.55 -3.47 -12.72
C HIS A 120 -3.89 -2.81 -13.07
N VAL A 121 -4.91 -3.15 -12.30
CA VAL A 121 -6.31 -2.78 -12.53
C VAL A 121 -6.88 -2.09 -11.31
N THR A 122 -7.83 -1.21 -11.55
CA THR A 122 -8.58 -0.46 -10.56
C THR A 122 -10.02 -0.96 -10.54
N GLN A 123 -10.62 -0.94 -9.35
CA GLN A 123 -11.96 -1.43 -9.10
C GLN A 123 -12.84 -0.32 -8.52
N VAL A 124 -14.08 -0.24 -9.02
CA VAL A 124 -15.13 0.53 -8.37
C VAL A 124 -15.79 -0.33 -7.30
N GLU A 125 -16.08 0.26 -6.14
CA GLU A 125 -16.87 -0.36 -5.07
C GLU A 125 -18.17 -0.95 -5.60
N ASP A 126 -18.34 -2.26 -5.35
CA ASP A 126 -19.45 -3.08 -5.83
C ASP A 126 -19.71 -2.85 -7.34
N GLY A 127 -18.64 -2.86 -8.12
CA GLY A 127 -18.67 -2.42 -9.50
C GLY A 127 -17.58 -3.04 -10.38
N PRO A 128 -17.50 -2.59 -11.65
CA PRO A 128 -16.57 -3.14 -12.63
C PRO A 128 -15.12 -2.75 -12.33
N MET A 129 -14.22 -3.53 -12.92
CA MET A 129 -12.79 -3.24 -12.97
C MET A 129 -12.44 -2.51 -14.27
N PHE A 130 -11.43 -1.64 -14.22
CA PHE A 130 -10.94 -0.88 -15.36
C PHE A 130 -9.46 -0.50 -15.16
N ARG A 131 -8.86 0.10 -16.19
CA ARG A 131 -7.47 0.58 -16.14
C ARG A 131 -7.46 2.10 -16.05
N ASP A 132 -6.81 2.61 -15.02
CA ASP A 132 -6.52 4.02 -14.83
C ASP A 132 -5.04 4.29 -15.10
N VAL A 133 -4.70 5.54 -15.40
CA VAL A 133 -3.30 5.96 -15.58
C VAL A 133 -2.68 6.46 -14.27
N PHE A 134 -3.49 6.97 -13.33
CA PHE A 134 -3.03 7.51 -12.05
C PHE A 134 -2.21 6.50 -11.24
N SER A 135 -2.75 5.31 -11.06
CA SER A 135 -2.10 4.20 -10.36
C SER A 135 -0.78 3.82 -11.02
N GLN A 136 -0.71 3.89 -12.35
CA GLN A 136 0.48 3.57 -13.14
C GLN A 136 1.57 4.62 -12.92
N PHE A 137 1.22 5.90 -12.93
CA PHE A 137 2.15 6.99 -12.63
C PHE A 137 2.72 6.85 -11.22
N LEU A 138 1.88 6.46 -10.27
CA LEU A 138 2.26 6.28 -8.88
C LEU A 138 3.21 5.08 -8.70
N ILE A 139 2.90 3.94 -9.32
CA ILE A 139 3.78 2.77 -9.36
C ILE A 139 5.14 3.15 -9.96
N HIS A 140 5.13 3.86 -11.10
CA HIS A 140 6.38 4.25 -11.77
C HIS A 140 7.19 5.25 -10.97
N THR A 141 6.53 6.20 -10.29
CA THR A 141 7.19 7.19 -9.43
C THR A 141 8.00 6.49 -8.34
N VAL A 142 7.47 5.42 -7.75
CA VAL A 142 8.17 4.72 -6.66
C VAL A 142 9.14 3.66 -7.15
N LEU A 143 8.74 2.80 -8.10
CA LEU A 143 9.56 1.68 -8.55
C LEU A 143 10.61 2.08 -9.59
N GLN A 144 10.38 3.17 -10.33
CA GLN A 144 11.20 3.59 -11.47
C GLN A 144 11.38 2.49 -12.54
N ASP A 145 10.47 1.50 -12.55
CA ASP A 145 10.49 0.37 -13.47
C ASP A 145 9.31 0.48 -14.45
N ALA A 146 9.62 0.73 -15.71
CA ALA A 146 8.63 0.86 -16.77
C ALA A 146 8.08 -0.50 -17.25
N SER A 147 8.74 -1.62 -16.93
CA SER A 147 8.28 -2.96 -17.34
C SER A 147 7.00 -3.38 -16.63
N ILE A 148 6.75 -2.81 -15.45
CA ILE A 148 5.64 -3.12 -14.56
C ILE A 148 4.34 -2.38 -14.95
N ILE A 149 4.43 -1.23 -15.59
CA ILE A 149 3.27 -0.37 -15.84
C ILE A 149 2.78 -0.42 -17.29
N SER A 150 1.53 -0.02 -17.51
CA SER A 150 0.97 0.20 -18.85
C SER A 150 0.07 1.42 -18.87
N LEU A 151 0.31 2.34 -19.81
CA LEU A 151 -0.52 3.53 -20.03
C LEU A 151 -1.60 3.31 -21.09
N SER A 152 -1.62 2.13 -21.71
CA SER A 152 -2.47 1.80 -22.84
C SER A 152 -3.76 1.09 -22.40
N PRO A 153 -4.80 1.06 -23.25
CA PRO A 153 -5.98 0.22 -23.03
C PRO A 153 -5.63 -1.26 -22.91
N GLY A 154 -6.55 -2.07 -22.35
CA GLY A 154 -6.30 -3.46 -21.98
C GLY A 154 -5.93 -4.43 -23.12
N GLU A 155 -6.16 -4.08 -24.38
CA GLU A 155 -5.86 -4.90 -25.57
C GLU A 155 -4.58 -4.47 -26.30
N ALA A 156 -3.79 -3.55 -25.72
CA ALA A 156 -2.59 -3.04 -26.35
C ALA A 156 -1.45 -4.09 -26.42
N SER A 157 -0.74 -4.12 -27.54
CA SER A 157 0.46 -4.95 -27.70
C SER A 157 1.63 -4.43 -26.88
N THR A 158 2.60 -5.29 -26.56
CA THR A 158 3.86 -4.88 -25.90
C THR A 158 4.54 -3.70 -26.59
N THR A 159 4.60 -3.72 -27.93
CA THR A 159 5.17 -2.63 -28.72
C THR A 159 4.42 -1.32 -28.53
N GLN A 160 3.08 -1.35 -28.48
CA GLN A 160 2.27 -0.15 -28.25
C GLN A 160 2.51 0.41 -26.85
N ILE A 161 2.56 -0.45 -25.83
CA ILE A 161 2.83 -0.05 -24.44
C ILE A 161 4.19 0.64 -24.34
N GLU A 162 5.22 0.07 -24.95
CA GLU A 162 6.56 0.66 -24.97
C GLU A 162 6.61 2.00 -25.71
N GLN A 163 5.88 2.13 -26.81
CA GLN A 163 5.75 3.41 -27.54
C GLN A 163 5.04 4.47 -26.71
N ASP A 164 3.95 4.13 -26.02
CA ASP A 164 3.20 5.07 -25.18
C ASP A 164 4.06 5.55 -24.00
N LEU A 165 4.80 4.64 -23.37
CA LEU A 165 5.76 4.97 -22.29
C LEU A 165 6.89 5.86 -22.80
N GLN A 166 7.44 5.57 -23.97
CA GLN A 166 8.50 6.37 -24.57
C GLN A 166 7.99 7.78 -24.95
N GLN A 167 6.76 7.86 -25.47
CA GLN A 167 6.13 9.15 -25.78
C GLN A 167 5.91 9.98 -24.52
N ALA A 168 5.47 9.38 -23.41
CA ALA A 168 5.28 10.06 -22.14
C ALA A 168 6.57 10.68 -21.59
N LYS A 169 7.72 10.04 -21.81
CA LYS A 169 9.05 10.55 -21.45
C LYS A 169 9.53 11.69 -22.37
N GLN A 170 9.10 11.70 -23.62
CA GLN A 170 9.59 12.68 -24.60
C GLN A 170 8.74 13.94 -24.68
N ARG A 171 7.43 13.83 -24.43
CA ARG A 171 6.49 14.93 -24.65
C ARG A 171 5.40 14.96 -23.59
N ALA A 172 5.29 16.11 -22.94
CA ALA A 172 4.21 16.41 -22.03
C ALA A 172 2.87 16.53 -22.79
N LYS A 173 1.81 15.99 -22.20
CA LYS A 173 0.43 16.16 -22.63
C LYS A 173 -0.49 16.21 -21.42
N GLN A 174 -1.72 16.68 -21.62
CA GLN A 174 -2.76 16.56 -20.62
C GLN A 174 -3.29 15.13 -20.58
N TRP A 175 -3.54 14.64 -19.37
CA TRP A 175 -4.06 13.30 -19.10
C TRP A 175 -5.45 13.38 -18.48
N ASN A 176 -6.20 12.31 -18.67
CA ASN A 176 -7.41 12.04 -17.89
C ASN A 176 -7.20 10.72 -17.15
N TYR A 177 -7.94 10.52 -16.07
CA TYR A 177 -7.85 9.34 -15.21
C TYR A 177 -7.91 7.98 -15.91
N PHE A 178 -8.70 7.83 -16.98
CA PHE A 178 -8.95 6.53 -17.61
C PHE A 178 -7.98 6.25 -18.76
N ALA A 179 -7.33 5.08 -18.75
CA ALA A 179 -6.54 4.60 -19.87
C ALA A 179 -7.42 4.15 -21.06
N GLY A 180 -8.69 3.81 -20.79
CA GLY A 180 -9.69 3.40 -21.77
C GLY A 180 -11.00 4.20 -21.63
N PRO A 181 -12.14 3.65 -22.11
CA PRO A 181 -13.44 4.28 -21.96
C PRO A 181 -13.77 4.59 -20.49
N PRO A 182 -14.34 5.77 -20.16
CA PRO A 182 -14.70 6.11 -18.80
C PRO A 182 -15.72 5.13 -18.21
N VAL A 183 -15.51 4.74 -16.95
CA VAL A 183 -16.36 3.79 -16.22
C VAL A 183 -17.06 4.50 -15.07
N GLY A 184 -18.33 4.20 -14.82
CA GLY A 184 -19.07 4.77 -13.68
C GLY A 184 -19.28 6.29 -13.73
N THR A 185 -19.08 6.93 -14.89
CA THR A 185 -19.12 8.39 -15.07
C THR A 185 -19.69 8.78 -16.44
N THR A 186 -19.54 10.05 -16.83
CA THR A 186 -19.97 10.59 -18.12
C THR A 186 -19.24 9.95 -19.30
N ALA A 187 -19.92 9.79 -20.45
CA ALA A 187 -19.37 9.14 -21.65
C ALA A 187 -18.06 9.78 -22.17
N LYS A 188 -17.93 11.10 -21.99
CA LYS A 188 -16.66 11.83 -22.15
C LYS A 188 -16.21 12.29 -20.77
N PHE A 189 -15.00 11.90 -20.37
CA PHE A 189 -14.37 12.38 -19.14
C PHE A 189 -13.26 13.36 -19.49
N PRO A 190 -13.22 14.56 -18.89
CA PRO A 190 -12.25 15.59 -19.24
C PRO A 190 -10.86 15.24 -18.70
N ALA A 191 -9.83 15.81 -19.33
CA ALA A 191 -8.50 15.83 -18.75
C ALA A 191 -8.50 16.66 -17.46
N ASP A 192 -7.60 16.28 -16.56
CA ASP A 192 -7.48 16.87 -15.23
C ASP A 192 -6.02 17.17 -14.87
N VAL A 193 -5.89 18.10 -13.94
CA VAL A 193 -4.62 18.64 -13.45
C VAL A 193 -3.85 17.62 -12.63
N ASP A 194 -4.54 16.69 -11.97
CA ASP A 194 -3.90 15.76 -11.02
C ASP A 194 -3.15 14.64 -11.75
N ASP A 195 -3.85 13.96 -12.66
CA ASP A 195 -3.25 12.96 -13.55
C ASP A 195 -2.15 13.58 -14.41
N THR A 196 -2.36 14.81 -14.89
CA THR A 196 -1.34 15.53 -15.68
C THR A 196 -0.10 15.88 -14.84
N ALA A 197 -0.27 16.35 -13.60
CA ALA A 197 0.84 16.64 -12.70
C ALA A 197 1.61 15.35 -12.34
N MET A 198 0.89 14.27 -12.03
CA MET A 198 1.51 12.98 -11.72
C MET A 198 2.27 12.40 -12.91
N ALA A 199 1.75 12.52 -14.13
CA ALA A 199 2.48 12.09 -15.33
C ALA A 199 3.79 12.89 -15.52
N LEU A 200 3.73 14.22 -15.34
CA LEU A 200 4.90 15.08 -15.44
C LEU A 200 5.97 14.74 -14.40
N LEU A 201 5.56 14.43 -13.16
CA LEU A 201 6.46 14.01 -12.08
C LEU A 201 7.03 12.60 -12.34
N ALA A 202 6.21 11.66 -12.82
CA ALA A 202 6.63 10.28 -13.05
C ALA A 202 7.62 10.15 -14.21
N PHE A 203 7.46 10.92 -15.29
CA PHE A 203 8.25 10.76 -16.51
C PHE A 203 9.24 11.90 -16.79
N SER A 204 9.09 13.05 -16.13
CA SER A 204 9.99 14.21 -16.25
C SER A 204 10.36 14.57 -17.70
N PRO A 205 9.39 14.77 -18.62
CA PRO A 205 9.69 15.15 -20.00
C PRO A 205 10.44 16.48 -20.08
N PRO A 206 11.11 16.79 -21.21
CA PRO A 206 11.88 18.02 -21.36
C PRO A 206 11.07 19.29 -21.03
N ALA A 207 11.70 20.22 -20.31
CA ALA A 207 11.06 21.46 -19.85
C ALA A 207 10.42 22.28 -20.99
N SER A 208 10.98 22.23 -22.20
CA SER A 208 10.39 22.87 -23.39
C SER A 208 8.97 22.38 -23.71
N SER A 209 8.69 21.10 -23.47
CA SER A 209 7.34 20.54 -23.61
C SER A 209 6.52 20.70 -22.34
N ALA A 210 7.11 20.51 -21.17
CA ALA A 210 6.40 20.56 -19.89
C ALA A 210 5.89 21.98 -19.56
N ASN A 211 6.69 23.02 -19.84
CA ASN A 211 6.33 24.40 -19.54
C ASN A 211 5.05 24.84 -20.26
N ALA A 212 4.86 24.45 -21.52
CA ALA A 212 3.62 24.73 -22.25
C ALA A 212 2.39 24.11 -21.57
N VAL A 213 2.53 22.92 -20.98
CA VAL A 213 1.46 22.29 -20.18
C VAL A 213 1.27 23.02 -18.86
N LEU A 214 2.34 23.39 -18.14
CA LEU A 214 2.25 24.15 -16.89
C LEU A 214 1.57 25.51 -17.07
N ASP A 215 1.78 26.17 -18.21
CA ASP A 215 1.08 27.43 -18.53
C ASP A 215 -0.45 27.22 -18.63
N THR A 216 -0.90 26.04 -19.08
CA THR A 216 -2.33 25.70 -19.07
C THR A 216 -2.89 25.52 -17.65
N PHE A 217 -2.06 25.15 -16.67
CA PHE A 217 -2.48 25.06 -15.27
C PHE A 217 -2.76 26.46 -14.72
N LEU A 218 -1.84 27.40 -14.98
CA LEU A 218 -1.99 28.80 -14.56
C LEU A 218 -3.20 29.45 -15.21
N ALA A 219 -3.43 29.19 -16.50
CA ALA A 219 -4.62 29.65 -17.22
C ALA A 219 -5.93 29.01 -16.72
N ASN A 220 -5.86 27.88 -16.01
CA ASN A 220 -7.01 27.16 -15.44
C ASN A 220 -7.36 27.60 -14.01
N ARG A 221 -6.77 28.68 -13.50
CA ARG A 221 -7.13 29.23 -12.18
C ARG A 221 -8.59 29.68 -12.12
N HIS A 222 -9.24 29.44 -11.00
CA HIS A 222 -10.56 29.98 -10.72
C HIS A 222 -10.49 31.52 -10.67
N SER A 223 -11.40 32.21 -11.36
CA SER A 223 -11.32 33.66 -11.57
C SER A 223 -11.41 34.51 -10.30
N ARG A 224 -12.02 33.97 -9.24
CA ARG A 224 -12.18 34.68 -7.95
C ARG A 224 -11.16 34.25 -6.92
N ASP A 225 -10.98 32.94 -6.77
CA ASP A 225 -10.11 32.40 -5.73
C ASP A 225 -8.66 32.30 -6.19
N GLY A 226 -8.36 32.42 -7.50
CA GLY A 226 -6.99 32.37 -8.01
C GLY A 226 -6.29 31.02 -7.83
N LEU A 227 -7.02 29.95 -7.51
CA LEU A 227 -6.47 28.60 -7.33
C LEU A 227 -6.66 27.76 -8.60
N VAL A 228 -5.67 26.95 -8.95
CA VAL A 228 -5.77 25.98 -10.05
C VAL A 228 -6.95 25.02 -9.82
N GLN A 229 -7.79 24.87 -10.84
CA GLN A 229 -8.94 23.96 -10.81
C GLN A 229 -8.52 22.54 -11.19
N THR A 230 -9.18 21.54 -10.62
CA THR A 230 -8.88 20.12 -10.85
C THR A 230 -9.10 19.69 -12.30
N TYR A 231 -10.18 20.13 -12.94
CA TYR A 231 -10.44 19.78 -14.33
C TYR A 231 -10.07 20.95 -15.24
N PHE A 232 -9.52 20.67 -16.43
CA PHE A 232 -9.34 21.71 -17.46
C PHE A 232 -10.67 22.13 -18.12
N ASP A 233 -11.73 21.35 -17.87
CA ASP A 233 -13.09 21.66 -18.30
C ASP A 233 -13.73 22.71 -17.37
N LYS A 234 -13.94 23.91 -17.92
CA LYS A 234 -14.55 25.05 -17.23
C LYS A 234 -15.97 24.79 -16.72
N SER A 235 -16.68 23.79 -17.25
CA SER A 235 -18.00 23.38 -16.74
C SER A 235 -17.93 22.62 -15.41
N ARG A 236 -16.73 22.23 -14.96
CA ARG A 236 -16.48 21.50 -13.71
C ARG A 236 -15.55 22.28 -12.76
N PRO A 237 -15.99 23.43 -12.22
CA PRO A 237 -15.14 24.26 -11.37
C PRO A 237 -14.96 23.63 -10.00
N ARG A 238 -13.95 22.76 -9.88
CA ARG A 238 -13.60 22.03 -8.65
C ARG A 238 -12.19 22.39 -8.24
N VAL A 239 -11.98 22.54 -6.94
CA VAL A 239 -10.67 22.71 -6.31
C VAL A 239 -10.51 21.59 -5.29
N CYS A 240 -9.29 21.07 -5.15
CA CYS A 240 -8.97 20.02 -4.19
C CYS A 240 -7.57 20.21 -3.63
N ALA A 241 -7.46 20.15 -2.31
CA ALA A 241 -6.19 20.32 -1.61
C ALA A 241 -5.13 19.31 -2.06
N VAL A 242 -5.50 18.03 -2.25
CA VAL A 242 -4.57 16.98 -2.70
C VAL A 242 -4.01 17.28 -4.09
N VAL A 243 -4.89 17.68 -5.01
CA VAL A 243 -4.50 18.08 -6.39
C VAL A 243 -3.56 19.27 -6.35
N LEU A 244 -3.85 20.28 -5.51
CA LEU A 244 -3.01 21.46 -5.36
C LEU A 244 -1.62 21.15 -4.79
N VAL A 245 -1.48 20.11 -3.95
CA VAL A 245 -0.16 19.63 -3.54
C VAL A 245 0.62 19.10 -4.74
N ASN A 246 -0.01 18.29 -5.61
CA ASN A 246 0.63 17.82 -6.84
C ASN A 246 0.95 18.96 -7.83
N VAL A 247 0.12 20.01 -7.89
CA VAL A 247 0.46 21.26 -8.61
C VAL A 247 1.72 21.89 -8.02
N CYS A 248 1.81 22.06 -6.71
CA CYS A 248 3.02 22.60 -6.09
C CYS A 248 4.25 21.74 -6.44
N ARG A 249 4.14 20.41 -6.29
CA ARG A 249 5.22 19.46 -6.60
C ARG A 249 5.75 19.62 -8.01
N VAL A 250 4.86 19.62 -9.00
CA VAL A 250 5.29 19.68 -10.41
C VAL A 250 5.91 21.04 -10.75
N PHE A 251 5.39 22.14 -10.23
CA PHE A 251 5.97 23.47 -10.48
C PHE A 251 7.36 23.61 -9.85
N TYR A 252 7.56 23.13 -8.62
CA TYR A 252 8.91 23.11 -8.02
C TYR A 252 9.86 22.19 -8.79
N HIS A 253 9.40 21.02 -9.26
CA HIS A 253 10.21 20.11 -10.08
C HIS A 253 10.75 20.78 -11.36
N TYR A 254 9.97 21.65 -12.00
CA TYR A 254 10.40 22.41 -13.20
C TYR A 254 10.98 23.79 -12.88
N ASN A 255 11.37 24.07 -11.63
CA ASN A 255 11.93 25.36 -11.18
C ASN A 255 11.00 26.57 -11.42
N ARG A 256 9.69 26.36 -11.27
CA ARG A 256 8.64 27.40 -11.42
C ARG A 256 7.85 27.62 -10.12
N GLY A 257 8.47 27.37 -8.97
CA GLY A 257 7.81 27.53 -7.66
C GLY A 257 7.24 28.93 -7.42
N GLU A 258 7.86 29.98 -7.99
CA GLU A 258 7.39 31.37 -7.87
C GLU A 258 5.98 31.58 -8.46
N ASP A 259 5.62 30.82 -9.50
CA ASP A 259 4.34 30.97 -10.19
C ASP A 259 3.15 30.50 -9.35
N ILE A 260 3.37 29.69 -8.31
CA ILE A 260 2.31 28.97 -7.54
C ILE A 260 2.30 29.27 -6.04
N GLN A 261 2.84 30.42 -5.63
CA GLN A 261 2.90 30.80 -4.20
C GLN A 261 1.51 30.89 -3.55
N HIS A 262 0.49 31.25 -4.32
CA HIS A 262 -0.89 31.31 -3.82
C HIS A 262 -1.43 29.91 -3.47
N GLU A 263 -1.21 28.92 -4.35
CA GLU A 263 -1.54 27.52 -4.11
C GLU A 263 -0.75 26.95 -2.93
N LEU A 264 0.54 27.26 -2.82
CA LEU A 264 1.38 26.83 -1.70
C LEU A 264 0.88 27.38 -0.36
N GLN A 265 0.47 28.65 -0.32
CA GLN A 265 -0.11 29.25 0.89
C GLN A 265 -1.43 28.57 1.28
N TYR A 266 -2.28 28.22 0.31
CA TYR A 266 -3.49 27.45 0.58
C TYR A 266 -3.17 26.06 1.16
N VAL A 267 -2.20 25.34 0.58
CA VAL A 267 -1.72 24.05 1.12
C VAL A 267 -1.22 24.20 2.55
N ARG A 268 -0.47 25.27 2.87
CA ARG A 268 -0.03 25.59 4.23
C ARG A 268 -1.20 25.77 5.20
N HIS A 269 -2.26 26.47 4.79
CA HIS A 269 -3.47 26.61 5.61
C HIS A 269 -4.17 25.28 5.86
N ILE A 270 -4.27 24.41 4.84
CA ILE A 270 -4.87 23.08 5.00
C ILE A 270 -4.10 22.26 6.04
N LEU A 271 -2.76 22.25 5.95
CA LEU A 271 -1.90 21.52 6.88
C LEU A 271 -2.02 22.06 8.32
N SER A 272 -1.92 23.39 8.47
CA SER A 272 -1.89 24.06 9.77
C SER A 272 -3.21 23.87 10.54
N ASN A 273 -4.33 23.80 9.82
CA ASN A 273 -5.66 23.67 10.41
C ASN A 273 -6.18 22.21 10.41
N ARG A 274 -5.36 21.23 10.00
CA ARG A 274 -5.80 19.82 9.83
C ARG A 274 -7.08 19.71 9.00
N ALA A 275 -7.23 20.53 7.96
CA ALA A 275 -8.53 20.70 7.28
C ALA A 275 -8.98 19.47 6.46
N CYS A 276 -8.08 18.53 6.16
CA CYS A 276 -8.36 17.33 5.35
C CYS A 276 -8.41 16.03 6.17
N LEU A 277 -8.81 16.05 7.45
CA LEU A 277 -8.88 14.83 8.29
C LEU A 277 -9.75 13.71 7.68
N GLU A 278 -10.89 14.07 7.10
CA GLU A 278 -11.84 13.14 6.44
C GLU A 278 -11.57 12.98 4.93
N GLY A 279 -10.47 13.55 4.43
CA GLY A 279 -10.14 13.63 3.02
C GLY A 279 -10.84 14.77 2.28
N THR A 280 -11.12 14.57 1.00
CA THR A 280 -11.71 15.58 0.11
C THR A 280 -12.90 15.01 -0.65
N ALA A 281 -13.52 15.83 -1.51
CA ALA A 281 -14.58 15.38 -2.41
C ALA A 281 -14.13 14.26 -3.38
N MET A 282 -12.81 14.14 -3.62
CA MET A 282 -12.24 13.16 -4.56
C MET A 282 -11.38 12.12 -3.85
N TYR A 283 -10.60 12.50 -2.86
CA TYR A 283 -9.71 11.59 -2.13
C TYR A 283 -10.30 11.13 -0.79
N LEU A 284 -9.98 9.90 -0.42
CA LEU A 284 -10.40 9.29 0.83
C LEU A 284 -9.30 9.44 1.89
N GLY A 285 -9.66 9.95 3.07
CA GLY A 285 -8.72 10.13 4.17
C GLY A 285 -7.72 11.26 3.95
N THR A 286 -6.92 11.53 4.98
CA THR A 286 -5.91 12.60 4.99
C THR A 286 -4.58 12.16 4.39
N GLU A 287 -4.36 10.85 4.33
CA GLU A 287 -3.10 10.21 3.95
C GLU A 287 -2.58 10.62 2.56
N PRO A 288 -3.40 10.71 1.49
CA PRO A 288 -2.93 11.22 0.20
C PRO A 288 -2.33 12.63 0.30
N PHE A 289 -2.98 13.51 1.06
CA PHE A 289 -2.51 14.88 1.24
C PHE A 289 -1.14 14.90 1.93
N LEU A 290 -1.01 14.19 3.06
CA LEU A 290 0.22 14.14 3.82
C LEU A 290 1.37 13.49 3.04
N TYR A 291 1.08 12.41 2.31
CA TYR A 291 2.08 11.75 1.47
C TYR A 291 2.59 12.66 0.36
N PHE A 292 1.73 13.21 -0.48
CA PHE A 292 2.21 14.07 -1.57
C PHE A 292 2.93 15.30 -1.02
N LEU A 293 2.50 15.81 0.14
CA LEU A 293 3.17 16.94 0.78
C LEU A 293 4.55 16.56 1.31
N SER A 294 4.72 15.35 1.84
CA SER A 294 6.04 14.83 2.23
C SER A 294 6.98 14.71 1.04
N CYS A 295 6.49 14.29 -0.13
CA CYS A 295 7.30 14.28 -1.35
C CYS A 295 7.74 15.69 -1.74
N LEU A 296 6.83 16.68 -1.71
CA LEU A 296 7.18 18.08 -1.98
C LEU A 296 8.31 18.56 -1.07
N VAL A 297 8.20 18.31 0.23
CA VAL A 297 9.19 18.75 1.23
C VAL A 297 10.52 18.00 1.08
N GLN A 298 10.49 16.70 0.80
CA GLN A 298 11.68 15.88 0.60
C GLN A 298 12.48 16.29 -0.64
N ASP A 299 11.78 16.60 -1.74
CA ASP A 299 12.41 16.91 -3.02
C ASP A 299 13.01 18.34 -3.08
N ASN A 300 12.65 19.22 -2.13
CA ASN A 300 12.96 20.65 -2.17
C ASN A 300 13.69 21.14 -0.91
N LEU A 301 14.80 20.49 -0.55
CA LEU A 301 15.60 20.79 0.65
C LEU A 301 16.12 22.24 0.72
N ASN A 302 16.33 22.86 -0.44
CA ASN A 302 16.93 24.20 -0.55
C ASN A 302 15.91 25.34 -0.64
N MET A 303 14.60 25.04 -0.59
CA MET A 303 13.54 26.04 -0.74
C MET A 303 12.95 26.38 0.65
N PRO A 304 13.29 27.53 1.26
CA PRO A 304 12.91 27.84 2.65
C PRO A 304 11.40 27.84 2.89
N GLU A 305 10.63 28.35 1.93
CA GLU A 305 9.17 28.40 1.98
C GLU A 305 8.54 27.00 1.98
N VAL A 306 9.15 26.04 1.28
CA VAL A 306 8.72 24.63 1.33
C VAL A 306 9.19 23.97 2.63
N GLN A 307 10.43 24.22 3.05
CA GLN A 307 10.98 23.65 4.28
C GLN A 307 10.24 24.11 5.54
N SER A 308 9.60 25.29 5.51
CA SER A 308 8.71 25.74 6.59
C SER A 308 7.55 24.78 6.88
N LEU A 309 7.19 23.90 5.94
CA LEU A 309 6.12 22.92 6.09
C LEU A 309 6.57 21.64 6.80
N ARG A 310 7.89 21.40 6.95
CA ARG A 310 8.44 20.12 7.42
C ARG A 310 7.97 19.76 8.83
N GLU A 311 8.13 20.67 9.80
CA GLU A 311 7.70 20.38 11.19
C GLU A 311 6.17 20.28 11.32
N PRO A 312 5.37 21.23 10.79
CA PRO A 312 3.92 21.09 10.81
C PRO A 312 3.41 19.78 10.18
N LEU A 313 4.09 19.28 9.13
CA LEU A 313 3.81 17.99 8.51
C LEU A 313 4.21 16.83 9.41
N ALA A 314 5.41 16.84 9.98
CA ALA A 314 5.85 15.83 10.94
C ALA A 314 4.92 15.75 12.16
N SER A 315 4.48 16.89 12.68
CA SER A 315 3.47 16.98 13.75
C SER A 315 2.16 16.33 13.34
N ALA A 316 1.63 16.65 12.14
CA ALA A 316 0.42 16.03 11.63
C ALA A 316 0.55 14.51 11.45
N LEU A 317 1.72 14.03 11.03
CA LEU A 317 2.01 12.60 10.87
C LEU A 317 2.05 11.87 12.23
N ARG A 318 2.71 12.44 13.24
CA ARG A 318 2.76 11.87 14.61
C ARG A 318 1.36 11.65 15.21
N GLU A 319 0.39 12.51 14.90
CA GLU A 319 -1.01 12.37 15.35
C GLU A 319 -1.76 11.21 14.67
N ARG A 320 -1.22 10.69 13.56
CA ARG A 320 -1.87 9.71 12.67
C ARG A 320 -1.28 8.31 12.76
N VAL A 321 -0.02 8.16 13.17
CA VAL A 321 0.67 6.86 13.30
C VAL A 321 -0.18 5.91 14.16
N GLY A 322 -0.36 4.66 13.71
CA GLY A 322 -1.09 3.64 14.44
C GLY A 322 -2.62 3.78 14.44
N ARG A 323 -3.20 4.66 13.61
CA ARG A 323 -4.67 4.78 13.46
C ARG A 323 -5.31 3.68 12.59
N GLY A 324 -4.54 2.69 12.15
CA GLY A 324 -4.98 1.66 11.21
C GLY A 324 -5.45 2.24 9.88
N GLY A 325 -6.30 1.48 9.18
CA GLY A 325 -6.85 1.82 7.88
C GLY A 325 -6.75 0.66 6.89
N ASP A 326 -7.10 0.92 5.64
CA ASP A 326 -6.69 0.04 4.55
C ASP A 326 -5.19 0.18 4.25
N SER A 327 -4.64 -0.78 3.52
CA SER A 327 -3.24 -0.83 3.10
C SER A 327 -2.77 0.45 2.42
N PHE A 328 -3.64 1.13 1.64
CA PHE A 328 -3.27 2.39 0.99
C PHE A 328 -3.01 3.50 2.01
N ARG A 329 -3.89 3.66 3.01
CA ARG A 329 -3.70 4.66 4.06
C ARG A 329 -2.44 4.37 4.88
N ILE A 330 -2.26 3.12 5.30
CA ILE A 330 -1.13 2.75 6.14
C ILE A 330 0.18 2.90 5.36
N ALA A 331 0.24 2.47 4.10
CA ALA A 331 1.40 2.64 3.23
C ALA A 331 1.75 4.11 2.96
N SER A 332 0.75 4.92 2.63
CA SER A 332 0.94 6.36 2.38
C SER A 332 1.49 7.07 3.63
N ARG A 333 0.97 6.71 4.81
CA ARG A 333 1.44 7.23 6.10
C ARG A 333 2.86 6.76 6.41
N ALA A 334 3.17 5.49 6.17
CA ALA A 334 4.50 4.93 6.38
C ALA A 334 5.56 5.67 5.57
N LEU A 335 5.32 5.84 4.27
CA LEU A 335 6.24 6.57 3.38
C LEU A 335 6.38 8.04 3.76
N ALA A 336 5.27 8.69 4.13
CA ALA A 336 5.31 10.08 4.56
C ALA A 336 6.09 10.27 5.89
N CYS A 337 5.90 9.37 6.85
CA CYS A 337 6.62 9.39 8.12
C CYS A 337 8.12 9.20 7.89
N GLN A 338 8.49 8.24 7.06
CA GLN A 338 9.88 7.97 6.70
C GLN A 338 10.55 9.19 6.05
N ALA A 339 9.90 9.83 5.07
CA ALA A 339 10.40 11.06 4.43
C ALA A 339 10.65 12.20 5.45
N MET A 340 9.80 12.29 6.47
CA MET A 340 9.85 13.34 7.48
C MET A 340 10.68 12.97 8.73
N GLY A 341 11.14 11.72 8.87
CA GLY A 341 11.85 11.24 10.06
C GLY A 341 10.93 11.05 11.28
N VAL A 342 9.70 10.61 11.05
CA VAL A 342 8.70 10.30 12.09
C VAL A 342 8.68 8.78 12.32
N TRP A 343 8.61 8.38 13.60
CA TRP A 343 8.50 6.98 14.01
C TRP A 343 7.22 6.32 13.46
N VAL A 344 7.31 5.08 12.98
CA VAL A 344 6.24 4.45 12.18
C VAL A 344 6.04 2.95 12.41
N ASP A 345 6.70 2.36 13.40
CA ASP A 345 6.68 0.90 13.63
C ASP A 345 5.28 0.27 13.71
N PRO A 346 4.24 0.89 14.32
CA PRO A 346 2.91 0.29 14.37
C PRO A 346 2.32 0.12 12.97
N ASP A 347 2.52 1.09 12.09
CA ASP A 347 2.02 1.04 10.72
C ASP A 347 2.79 -0.02 9.89
N ILE A 348 4.07 -0.22 10.17
CA ILE A 348 4.87 -1.29 9.54
C ILE A 348 4.37 -2.67 9.98
N SER A 349 4.08 -2.84 11.27
CA SER A 349 3.49 -4.07 11.80
C SER A 349 2.13 -4.36 11.16
N ASP A 350 1.26 -3.37 11.08
CA ASP A 350 -0.07 -3.51 10.45
C ASP A 350 0.07 -3.90 8.97
N LEU A 351 0.99 -3.29 8.22
CA LEU A 351 1.24 -3.64 6.82
C LEU A 351 1.73 -5.09 6.65
N LYS A 352 2.63 -5.56 7.52
CA LYS A 352 3.09 -6.95 7.54
C LYS A 352 1.92 -7.92 7.76
N GLU A 353 0.96 -7.58 8.62
CA GLU A 353 -0.21 -8.43 8.90
C GLU A 353 -1.26 -8.45 7.79
N LEU A 354 -1.38 -7.37 7.03
CA LEU A 354 -2.35 -7.22 5.93
C LEU A 354 -1.91 -7.94 4.63
N GLN A 355 -0.62 -8.28 4.48
CA GLN A 355 -0.13 -8.92 3.26
C GLN A 355 -0.84 -10.27 3.03
N LEU A 356 -1.40 -10.45 1.83
CA LEU A 356 -2.14 -11.62 1.40
C LEU A 356 -1.22 -12.74 0.90
N CYS A 357 -1.76 -13.96 0.79
CA CYS A 357 -0.99 -15.14 0.39
C CYS A 357 -0.27 -15.00 -0.97
N ASP A 358 -0.85 -14.24 -1.91
CA ASP A 358 -0.27 -13.95 -3.23
C ASP A 358 0.85 -12.91 -3.20
N GLY A 359 1.20 -12.38 -2.02
CA GLY A 359 2.22 -11.35 -1.82
C GLY A 359 1.71 -9.92 -2.02
N GLY A 360 0.48 -9.76 -2.53
CA GLY A 360 -0.20 -8.47 -2.63
C GLY A 360 -0.94 -8.10 -1.35
N TRP A 361 -1.70 -7.01 -1.41
CA TRP A 361 -2.59 -6.56 -0.34
C TRP A 361 -4.02 -6.48 -0.87
N GLU A 362 -4.97 -6.22 0.02
CA GLU A 362 -6.35 -5.92 -0.34
C GLU A 362 -6.46 -4.63 -1.16
N ILE A 363 -7.68 -4.30 -1.61
CA ILE A 363 -7.91 -3.08 -2.37
C ILE A 363 -7.79 -1.88 -1.43
N GLY A 364 -6.78 -1.05 -1.67
CA GLY A 364 -6.65 0.25 -1.04
C GLY A 364 -7.52 1.28 -1.75
N TRP A 365 -8.43 1.94 -1.01
CA TRP A 365 -9.37 2.89 -1.58
C TRP A 365 -8.77 4.29 -1.63
N VAL A 366 -8.47 4.78 -2.83
CA VAL A 366 -7.74 6.03 -3.05
C VAL A 366 -8.72 7.20 -3.19
N CYS A 367 -9.69 7.05 -4.08
CA CYS A 367 -10.58 8.12 -4.48
C CYS A 367 -12.05 7.66 -4.54
N ARG A 368 -12.95 8.59 -4.86
CA ARG A 368 -14.39 8.35 -4.97
C ARG A 368 -15.03 9.19 -6.06
N TYR A 369 -16.10 8.68 -6.65
CA TYR A 369 -16.89 9.45 -7.60
C TYR A 369 -17.67 10.57 -6.90
N GLY A 370 -17.63 11.79 -7.45
CA GLY A 370 -18.30 12.94 -6.83
C GLY A 370 -19.82 12.79 -6.68
N ARG A 371 -20.51 12.16 -7.64
CA ARG A 371 -21.99 12.02 -7.58
C ARG A 371 -22.45 10.79 -6.80
N THR A 372 -21.88 9.63 -7.09
CA THR A 372 -22.33 8.35 -6.48
C THR A 372 -21.64 8.07 -5.16
N GLN A 373 -20.54 8.76 -4.84
CA GLN A 373 -19.69 8.54 -3.67
C GLN A 373 -19.05 7.14 -3.60
N LYS A 374 -19.25 6.29 -4.63
CA LYS A 374 -18.62 4.98 -4.74
C LYS A 374 -17.10 5.12 -4.72
N ARG A 375 -16.45 4.29 -3.92
CA ARG A 375 -15.00 4.26 -3.78
C ARG A 375 -14.34 3.65 -5.02
N ILE A 376 -13.12 4.08 -5.29
CA ILE A 376 -12.29 3.64 -6.39
C ILE A 376 -10.91 3.33 -5.80
N GLY A 377 -10.41 2.14 -6.07
CA GLY A 377 -9.20 1.65 -5.46
C GLY A 377 -8.52 0.59 -6.30
N SER A 378 -7.27 0.30 -5.97
CA SER A 378 -6.49 -0.73 -6.63
C SER A 378 -5.68 -1.50 -5.60
N ARG A 379 -5.42 -2.78 -5.91
CA ARG A 379 -4.45 -3.60 -5.17
C ARG A 379 -3.01 -3.19 -5.46
N ALA A 380 -2.79 -2.51 -6.59
CA ALA A 380 -1.50 -2.39 -7.24
C ALA A 380 -0.60 -1.17 -6.92
N PRO A 381 -1.00 -0.04 -6.30
CA PRO A 381 -0.10 1.10 -6.37
C PRO A 381 0.85 1.32 -5.18
N TRP A 382 0.78 0.54 -4.09
CA TRP A 382 1.47 0.94 -2.83
C TRP A 382 2.13 -0.15 -2.04
N SER A 383 1.45 -1.27 -1.88
CA SER A 383 1.91 -2.49 -1.23
C SER A 383 3.31 -2.91 -1.68
N THR A 384 3.59 -2.83 -2.98
CA THR A 384 4.92 -3.19 -3.51
C THR A 384 5.89 -2.01 -3.64
N ALA A 385 5.36 -0.80 -3.74
CA ALA A 385 6.14 0.43 -3.66
C ALA A 385 6.82 0.55 -2.27
N VAL A 386 6.11 0.14 -1.21
CA VAL A 386 6.58 0.02 0.17
C VAL A 386 7.71 -1.01 0.30
N CYS A 387 7.64 -2.12 -0.45
CA CYS A 387 8.68 -3.15 -0.47
C CYS A 387 9.95 -2.73 -1.21
N TYR A 388 9.88 -1.72 -2.09
CA TYR A 388 11.03 -1.19 -2.82
C TYR A 388 11.76 -0.06 -2.09
N SER A 389 11.22 0.44 -0.97
CA SER A 389 11.92 1.49 -0.25
C SER A 389 13.21 0.89 0.33
N LYS A 390 14.36 1.51 0.03
CA LYS A 390 15.68 1.29 0.66
C LYS A 390 15.68 1.43 2.21
N TYR A 391 14.51 1.49 2.84
CA TYR A 391 14.29 1.83 4.25
C TYR A 391 13.68 0.68 5.06
N TRP A 392 13.37 -0.46 4.42
CA TRP A 392 13.09 -1.72 5.14
C TRP A 392 14.35 -2.54 5.43
N GLU A 393 15.51 -2.18 4.87
CA GLU A 393 16.79 -2.91 5.03
C GLU A 393 17.41 -2.80 6.43
N HIS A 394 16.79 -2.09 7.38
CA HIS A 394 17.30 -1.96 8.75
C HIS A 394 16.87 -3.07 9.71
N GLU A 395 16.05 -4.03 9.27
CA GLU A 395 15.71 -5.24 10.03
C GLU A 395 15.77 -6.51 9.17
N ALA A 396 16.87 -6.70 8.44
CA ALA A 396 17.21 -7.98 7.80
C ALA A 396 18.50 -8.55 8.39
#